data_AF-A0A7S1W0G2-F1
#
_entry.id   AF-A0A7S1W0G2-F1
#
_cell.length_a   1.000
_cell.length_b   1.000
_cell.length_c   1.000
_cell.angle_alpha   90.00
_cell.angle_beta   90.00
_cell.angle_gamma   90.00
#
_symmetry.space_group_name_H-M   'P 1'
#
loop_
_entity.id
_entity.type
_entity.pdbx_description
1 polymer ?
#
loop_
_entity_poly.entity_id
_entity_poly.type
_entity_poly.pdbx_seq_one_letter_code
_entity_poly.pdbx_strand_id
1 'polypeptide(L)'
;MALPDALLPPEESAQPMKRTRLGWLAAAAALSAGALSALALLSAGAEYGRATPHASAAYGVSLRSLNVSRAGGATALGEAALSSACYGYTGGTCHIEGCNPDRHAVCYAGDCVCPGPDMCSGADGRCYHARNVPVASGFTLTNKKYSRQKLMMPTVSVLGQLHTTVMPSFLLSGQDKFNLIRLMGTVEGKANYFLTTQGYPDKVATIRATAGTAFSLFGAYEVALWKEFGIGDLAVQVCSKGDGNIMIGSPGSMRTEWFYIHHASWLVYGTPLSDPGDSAIWSTDPPIHDGVIPVCL
;
A
#
# COMPACT_ATOMS: atom_id res chain seq x y z
N MET A 1 56.01 -23.24 -34.52
CA MET A 1 56.08 -22.92 -33.07
C MET A 1 54.76 -23.38 -32.48
N ALA A 2 54.73 -24.61 -31.98
CA ALA A 2 53.52 -25.30 -31.53
C ALA A 2 53.54 -25.38 -29.99
N LEU A 3 52.46 -24.97 -29.35
CA LEU A 3 52.23 -25.05 -27.90
C LEU A 3 51.75 -26.45 -27.52
N PRO A 4 52.19 -27.04 -26.40
CA PRO A 4 51.77 -28.36 -25.98
C PRO A 4 50.42 -28.35 -25.23
N ASP A 5 49.66 -29.42 -25.46
CA ASP A 5 48.41 -29.76 -24.78
C ASP A 5 48.59 -29.93 -23.27
N ALA A 6 47.79 -29.20 -22.50
CA ALA A 6 47.72 -29.32 -21.05
C ALA A 6 46.74 -30.45 -20.66
N LEU A 7 47.27 -31.39 -19.88
CA LEU A 7 46.59 -32.54 -19.29
C LEU A 7 45.52 -32.10 -18.28
N LEU A 8 44.26 -32.49 -18.51
CA LEU A 8 43.18 -32.42 -17.52
C LEU A 8 43.26 -33.65 -16.59
N PRO A 9 43.07 -33.49 -15.26
CA PRO A 9 43.04 -34.60 -14.33
C PRO A 9 41.71 -35.40 -14.41
N PRO A 10 41.74 -36.69 -14.03
CA PRO A 10 40.60 -37.59 -14.18
C PRO A 10 39.47 -37.33 -13.18
N GLU A 11 38.24 -37.58 -13.67
CA GLU A 11 36.96 -37.54 -12.95
C GLU A 11 36.93 -38.53 -11.76
N GLU A 12 36.68 -38.01 -10.56
CA GLU A 12 36.52 -38.80 -9.34
C GLU A 12 35.07 -39.29 -9.21
N SER A 13 34.86 -40.59 -9.38
CA SER A 13 33.55 -41.25 -9.29
C SER A 13 33.05 -41.32 -7.84
N ALA A 14 31.91 -40.68 -7.57
CA ALA A 14 31.23 -40.73 -6.27
C ALA A 14 30.66 -42.12 -5.96
N GLN A 15 31.01 -42.69 -4.79
CA GLN A 15 30.46 -43.95 -4.29
C GLN A 15 29.16 -43.75 -3.48
N PRO A 16 28.23 -44.73 -3.52
CA PRO A 16 26.94 -44.64 -2.83
C PRO A 16 27.05 -44.93 -1.32
N MET A 17 26.54 -43.99 -0.52
CA MET A 17 26.50 -44.04 0.94
C MET A 17 25.49 -45.10 1.45
N LYS A 18 25.98 -46.17 2.06
CA LYS A 18 25.16 -47.19 2.74
C LYS A 18 24.63 -46.64 4.07
N ARG A 19 23.30 -46.51 4.19
CA ARG A 19 22.60 -46.23 5.45
C ARG A 19 22.50 -47.49 6.30
N THR A 20 23.32 -47.59 7.33
CA THR A 20 23.21 -48.62 8.36
C THR A 20 22.13 -48.23 9.36
N ARG A 21 21.05 -49.03 9.45
CA ARG A 21 20.11 -49.02 10.57
C ARG A 21 20.76 -49.77 11.74
N LEU A 22 20.89 -49.15 12.89
CA LEU A 22 21.04 -49.86 14.16
C LEU A 22 20.24 -49.11 15.23
N GLY A 23 19.19 -49.76 15.72
CA GLY A 23 18.42 -49.28 16.86
C GLY A 23 19.12 -49.63 18.17
N TRP A 24 18.93 -48.78 19.17
CA TRP A 24 19.10 -49.12 20.58
C TRP A 24 17.92 -48.53 21.35
N LEU A 25 17.29 -49.43 22.12
CA LEU A 25 16.22 -49.16 23.08
C LEU A 25 16.82 -48.63 24.40
N ALA A 26 16.10 -47.66 24.95
CA ALA A 26 15.83 -47.40 26.37
C ALA A 26 16.96 -47.46 27.42
N ALA A 27 17.21 -46.31 28.05
CA ALA A 27 17.39 -46.23 29.50
C ALA A 27 16.72 -44.95 30.01
N ALA A 28 16.02 -45.11 31.13
CA ALA A 28 15.05 -44.17 31.68
C ALA A 28 15.65 -43.20 32.70
N ALA A 29 14.88 -42.13 32.89
CA ALA A 29 14.58 -41.45 34.15
C ALA A 29 15.54 -40.39 34.73
N ALA A 30 14.87 -39.29 35.09
CA ALA A 30 15.17 -38.27 36.07
C ALA A 30 16.32 -37.31 35.73
N LEU A 31 15.97 -36.05 35.46
CA LEU A 31 16.39 -34.91 36.28
C LEU A 31 15.45 -33.71 36.01
N SER A 32 14.67 -33.39 37.05
CA SER A 32 14.34 -32.05 37.53
C SER A 32 13.94 -30.96 36.54
N ALA A 33 12.68 -30.52 36.72
CA ALA A 33 12.18 -29.18 36.46
C ALA A 33 13.21 -28.07 36.71
N GLY A 34 13.36 -27.15 35.75
CA GLY A 34 14.10 -25.91 35.95
C GLY A 34 14.85 -25.39 34.73
N ALA A 35 14.14 -25.04 33.65
CA ALA A 35 14.65 -24.12 32.62
C ALA A 35 13.52 -23.63 31.69
N LEU A 36 12.42 -23.12 32.25
CA LEU A 36 11.59 -22.13 31.55
C LEU A 36 12.22 -20.76 31.79
N SER A 37 13.37 -20.52 31.17
CA SER A 37 14.04 -19.21 31.18
C SER A 37 13.87 -18.55 29.82
N ALA A 38 13.00 -17.54 29.82
CA ALA A 38 13.10 -16.32 29.04
C ALA A 38 13.50 -16.45 27.55
N LEU A 39 12.51 -16.70 26.70
CA LEU A 39 12.54 -16.23 25.30
C LEU A 39 11.19 -15.61 24.91
N ALA A 40 10.76 -14.65 25.72
CA ALA A 40 9.69 -13.73 25.41
C ALA A 40 9.99 -12.44 26.18
N LEU A 41 10.80 -11.56 25.59
CA LEU A 41 10.99 -10.14 25.94
C LEU A 41 12.19 -9.65 25.13
N LEU A 42 11.96 -9.11 23.94
CA LEU A 42 12.83 -8.13 23.28
C LEU A 42 12.07 -7.55 22.06
N SER A 43 10.97 -6.85 22.33
CA SER A 43 10.40 -5.83 21.43
C SER A 43 9.55 -4.85 22.23
N ALA A 44 10.13 -4.34 23.32
CA ALA A 44 9.61 -3.20 24.06
C ALA A 44 10.83 -2.35 24.45
N GLY A 45 11.17 -1.39 23.60
CA GLY A 45 12.40 -0.63 23.77
C GLY A 45 12.69 0.35 22.65
N ALA A 46 11.75 1.24 22.37
CA ALA A 46 11.98 2.63 21.91
C ALA A 46 10.62 3.34 21.70
N GLU A 47 9.77 3.35 22.75
CA GLU A 47 8.64 4.27 22.80
C GLU A 47 9.11 5.57 23.45
N TYR A 48 9.70 6.44 22.64
CA TYR A 48 9.82 7.86 22.96
C TYR A 48 9.39 8.65 21.73
N GLY A 49 8.18 9.21 21.79
CA GLY A 49 7.84 10.42 21.04
C GLY A 49 7.09 10.29 19.70
N ARG A 50 6.35 9.21 19.42
CA ARG A 50 5.30 9.27 18.38
C ARG A 50 3.93 9.35 19.03
N ALA A 51 3.37 10.56 19.02
CA ALA A 51 1.96 10.77 19.22
C ALA A 51 1.21 9.79 18.30
N THR A 52 0.47 8.86 18.89
CA THR A 52 -0.56 8.11 18.18
C THR A 52 -1.63 9.15 17.81
N PRO A 53 -1.88 9.45 16.53
CA PRO A 53 -3.13 10.08 16.19
C PRO A 53 -4.19 8.97 16.22
N HIS A 54 -4.55 8.53 17.43
CA HIS A 54 -5.95 8.20 17.67
C HIS A 54 -6.71 9.53 17.71
N ALA A 55 -6.71 10.24 16.57
CA ALA A 55 -7.73 11.22 16.28
C ALA A 55 -8.99 10.39 16.05
N SER A 56 -9.83 10.42 17.08
CA SER A 56 -11.20 9.97 17.14
C SER A 56 -11.87 9.98 15.77
N ALA A 57 -12.70 8.97 15.51
CA ALA A 57 -13.77 9.06 14.54
C ALA A 57 -14.51 10.40 14.75
N ALA A 58 -14.13 11.42 13.98
CA ALA A 58 -14.88 12.63 13.85
C ALA A 58 -16.09 12.23 13.02
N TYR A 59 -17.15 11.81 13.71
CA TYR A 59 -18.48 11.90 13.13
C TYR A 59 -18.60 13.32 12.57
N GLY A 60 -18.80 13.44 11.27
CA GLY A 60 -19.02 14.72 10.61
C GLY A 60 -20.21 15.41 11.27
N VAL A 61 -19.95 16.27 12.24
CA VAL A 61 -20.96 17.18 12.77
C VAL A 61 -21.15 18.21 11.68
N SER A 62 -22.28 18.10 10.97
CA SER A 62 -22.75 19.15 10.07
C SER A 62 -23.02 20.42 10.88
N LEU A 63 -21.99 21.25 11.06
CA LEU A 63 -22.15 22.59 11.61
C LEU A 63 -22.97 23.41 10.61
N ARG A 64 -24.23 23.67 10.95
CA ARG A 64 -25.04 24.67 10.25
C ARG A 64 -24.32 26.01 10.40
N SER A 65 -23.78 26.52 9.29
CA SER A 65 -23.14 27.83 9.22
C SER A 65 -24.08 28.92 9.73
N LEU A 66 -23.61 29.73 10.68
CA LEU A 66 -24.24 30.98 11.06
C LEU A 66 -24.17 31.95 9.87
N ASN A 67 -25.34 32.35 9.39
CA ASN A 67 -25.52 33.39 8.37
C ASN A 67 -24.99 34.74 8.91
N VAL A 68 -23.74 35.08 8.60
CA VAL A 68 -23.27 36.46 8.65
C VAL A 68 -23.52 37.07 7.28
N SER A 69 -24.63 37.79 7.18
CA SER A 69 -25.02 38.54 5.99
C SER A 69 -24.04 39.69 5.74
N ARG A 70 -23.15 39.53 4.76
CA ARG A 70 -22.52 40.67 4.08
C ARG A 70 -22.57 40.44 2.58
N ALA A 71 -23.29 41.33 1.90
CA ALA A 71 -23.53 41.31 0.47
C ALA A 71 -22.21 41.28 -0.32
N GLY A 72 -22.10 40.29 -1.20
CA GLY A 72 -20.90 39.88 -1.91
C GLY A 72 -20.82 38.36 -1.77
N GLY A 73 -21.28 37.63 -2.79
CA GLY A 73 -21.51 36.18 -2.73
C GLY A 73 -20.31 35.39 -2.21
N ALA A 74 -20.27 35.18 -0.90
CA ALA A 74 -19.37 34.25 -0.26
C ALA A 74 -19.86 32.86 -0.63
N THR A 75 -19.38 32.32 -1.76
CA THR A 75 -19.23 30.87 -1.90
C THR A 75 -18.48 30.43 -0.67
N ALA A 76 -19.20 29.87 0.30
CA ALA A 76 -18.62 29.27 1.48
C ALA A 76 -17.56 28.29 0.96
N LEU A 77 -16.29 28.63 1.19
CA LEU A 77 -15.18 27.71 0.99
C LEU A 77 -15.41 26.60 2.01
N GLY A 78 -16.18 25.59 1.61
CA GLY A 78 -16.39 24.39 2.39
C GLY A 78 -15.03 23.75 2.63
N GLU A 79 -14.86 23.18 3.82
CA GLU A 79 -13.73 22.32 4.11
C GLU A 79 -13.56 21.29 2.99
N ALA A 80 -12.33 21.12 2.51
CA ALA A 80 -12.05 20.23 1.38
C ALA A 80 -12.59 18.83 1.69
N ALA A 81 -13.29 18.21 0.74
CA ALA A 81 -13.72 16.83 0.91
C ALA A 81 -12.49 15.93 1.02
N LEU A 82 -12.36 15.13 2.08
CA LEU A 82 -11.20 14.25 2.31
C LEU A 82 -11.63 12.79 2.27
N SER A 83 -12.23 12.38 1.15
CA SER A 83 -12.79 11.05 0.96
C SER A 83 -12.27 10.40 -0.31
N SER A 84 -12.37 9.07 -0.41
CA SER A 84 -11.94 8.36 -1.60
C SER A 84 -12.82 8.67 -2.82
N ALA A 85 -14.10 9.01 -2.60
CA ALA A 85 -15.01 9.47 -3.64
C ALA A 85 -14.72 10.89 -4.12
N CYS A 86 -14.17 11.74 -3.25
CA CYS A 86 -13.77 13.10 -3.56
C CYS A 86 -12.70 13.56 -2.57
N TYR A 87 -11.49 13.76 -3.08
CA TYR A 87 -10.34 14.25 -2.32
C TYR A 87 -9.99 15.65 -2.82
N GLY A 88 -10.19 16.68 -2.00
CA GLY A 88 -10.14 18.08 -2.39
C GLY A 88 -8.78 18.74 -2.18
N TYR A 89 -7.84 18.10 -1.48
CA TYR A 89 -6.49 18.65 -1.32
C TYR A 89 -5.63 18.31 -2.54
N THR A 90 -5.00 19.33 -3.13
CA THR A 90 -4.24 19.15 -4.38
C THR A 90 -2.79 18.75 -4.15
N GLY A 91 -2.28 18.87 -2.91
CA GLY A 91 -0.87 18.63 -2.58
C GLY A 91 0.03 19.86 -2.64
N GLY A 92 -0.52 21.06 -2.82
CA GLY A 92 0.24 22.32 -2.77
C GLY A 92 -0.09 23.14 -1.51
N THR A 93 0.84 24.01 -1.12
CA THR A 93 0.62 25.01 -0.06
C THR A 93 0.62 26.42 -0.65
N CYS A 94 -0.01 27.35 0.07
CA CYS A 94 -0.10 28.76 -0.32
C CYS A 94 0.32 29.71 0.82
N HIS A 95 1.30 29.29 1.63
CA HIS A 95 1.82 30.09 2.74
C HIS A 95 2.62 31.33 2.29
N ILE A 96 3.28 31.23 1.13
CA ILE A 96 4.16 32.28 0.60
C ILE A 96 3.57 32.87 -0.68
N GLU A 97 3.09 32.01 -1.58
CA GLU A 97 2.52 32.40 -2.87
C GLU A 97 1.12 31.82 -3.05
N GLY A 98 0.36 32.37 -4.00
CA GLY A 98 -0.94 31.81 -4.36
C GLY A 98 -0.81 30.39 -4.94
N CYS A 99 -1.91 29.65 -4.93
CA CYS A 99 -1.94 28.32 -5.56
C CYS A 99 -1.62 28.41 -7.05
N ASN A 100 -0.90 27.40 -7.57
CA ASN A 100 -0.59 27.33 -9.00
C ASN A 100 -1.91 27.39 -9.82
N PRO A 101 -2.08 28.37 -10.73
CA PRO A 101 -3.29 28.53 -11.53
C PRO A 101 -3.70 27.28 -12.32
N ASP A 102 -2.73 26.47 -12.75
CA ASP A 102 -2.97 25.23 -13.51
C ASP A 102 -3.73 24.18 -12.71
N ARG A 103 -3.72 24.28 -11.37
CA ARG A 103 -4.46 23.37 -10.48
C ARG A 103 -5.94 23.70 -10.40
N HIS A 104 -6.35 24.89 -10.82
CA HIS A 104 -7.71 25.42 -10.60
C HIS A 104 -8.13 25.34 -9.12
N ALA A 105 -7.16 25.52 -8.22
CA ALA A 105 -7.33 25.44 -6.77
C ALA A 105 -7.45 26.83 -6.16
N VAL A 106 -7.98 26.88 -4.93
CA VAL A 106 -8.06 28.08 -4.10
C VAL A 106 -7.26 27.88 -2.82
N CYS A 107 -6.68 28.97 -2.32
CA CYS A 107 -5.95 28.96 -1.07
C CYS A 107 -6.92 28.95 0.12
N TYR A 108 -6.83 27.94 0.97
CA TYR A 108 -7.63 27.81 2.18
C TYR A 108 -6.77 27.31 3.33
N ALA A 109 -6.68 28.09 4.41
CA ALA A 109 -5.89 27.75 5.60
C ALA A 109 -4.41 27.40 5.34
N GLY A 110 -3.81 27.98 4.28
CA GLY A 110 -2.42 27.72 3.87
C GLY A 110 -2.26 26.53 2.91
N ASP A 111 -3.34 25.82 2.61
CA ASP A 111 -3.39 24.66 1.73
C ASP A 111 -4.07 25.01 0.39
N CYS A 112 -3.62 24.39 -0.71
CA CYS A 112 -4.28 24.51 -2.01
C CYS A 112 -5.34 23.42 -2.17
N VAL A 113 -6.60 23.84 -2.15
CA VAL A 113 -7.76 22.95 -2.16
C VAL A 113 -8.69 23.25 -3.33
N CYS A 114 -9.48 22.26 -3.73
CA CYS A 114 -10.46 22.45 -4.78
C CYS A 114 -11.66 23.29 -4.31
N PRO A 115 -12.10 24.27 -5.13
CA PRO A 115 -13.17 25.17 -4.72
C PRO A 115 -14.52 24.45 -4.78
N GLY A 116 -15.15 24.30 -3.61
CA GLY A 116 -16.53 23.83 -3.51
C GLY A 116 -16.67 22.30 -3.36
N PRO A 117 -17.89 21.84 -3.00
CA PRO A 117 -18.13 20.47 -2.55
C PRO A 117 -18.16 19.42 -3.67
N ASP A 118 -18.32 19.84 -4.92
CA ASP A 118 -18.37 18.96 -6.10
C ASP A 118 -17.11 19.04 -6.97
N MET A 119 -16.07 19.69 -6.47
CA MET A 119 -14.76 19.73 -7.13
C MET A 119 -13.75 18.88 -6.37
N CYS A 120 -13.20 17.88 -7.07
CA CYS A 120 -12.24 16.93 -6.50
C CYS A 120 -10.89 17.07 -7.21
N SER A 121 -9.81 16.87 -6.47
CA SER A 121 -8.47 16.77 -7.03
C SER A 121 -8.34 15.48 -7.82
N GLY A 122 -7.92 15.59 -9.08
CA GLY A 122 -7.46 14.48 -9.88
C GLY A 122 -6.06 14.05 -9.48
N ALA A 123 -5.59 12.93 -10.05
CA ALA A 123 -4.25 12.38 -9.87
C ALA A 123 -3.11 13.35 -10.24
N ASP A 124 -3.39 14.28 -11.14
CA ASP A 124 -2.48 15.35 -11.58
C ASP A 124 -2.48 16.57 -10.64
N GLY A 125 -3.24 16.54 -9.54
CA GLY A 125 -3.33 17.64 -8.59
C GLY A 125 -4.18 18.81 -9.09
N ARG A 126 -4.95 18.64 -10.18
CA ARG A 126 -5.91 19.64 -10.68
C ARG A 126 -7.31 19.38 -10.17
N CYS A 127 -8.11 20.42 -10.07
CA CYS A 127 -9.49 20.34 -9.61
C CYS A 127 -10.46 20.11 -10.77
N TYR A 128 -11.30 19.08 -10.64
CA TYR A 128 -12.29 18.67 -11.63
C TYR A 128 -13.69 18.75 -11.02
N HIS A 129 -14.67 19.19 -11.81
CA HIS A 129 -16.09 19.16 -11.42
C HIS A 129 -16.68 17.75 -11.61
N ALA A 130 -16.03 16.76 -11.00
CA ALA A 130 -16.36 15.35 -11.11
C ALA A 130 -15.84 14.59 -9.89
N ARG A 131 -16.56 13.55 -9.49
CA ARG A 131 -16.17 12.62 -8.43
C ARG A 131 -15.30 11.50 -8.99
N ASN A 132 -14.51 10.89 -8.12
CA ASN A 132 -13.74 9.70 -8.46
C ASN A 132 -14.67 8.53 -8.79
N VAL A 133 -14.24 7.67 -9.70
CA VAL A 133 -15.10 6.63 -10.28
C VAL A 133 -14.77 5.28 -9.64
N PRO A 134 -15.72 4.61 -8.96
CA PRO A 134 -15.50 3.26 -8.46
C PRO A 134 -15.31 2.28 -9.62
N VAL A 135 -14.23 1.52 -9.58
CA VAL A 135 -13.83 0.57 -10.63
C VAL A 135 -14.17 -0.86 -10.24
N ALA A 136 -13.82 -1.23 -9.01
CA ALA A 136 -14.10 -2.52 -8.42
C ALA A 136 -14.29 -2.35 -6.91
N SER A 137 -15.07 -3.24 -6.29
CA SER A 137 -15.40 -3.14 -4.87
C SER A 137 -15.50 -4.52 -4.24
N GLY A 138 -15.07 -4.63 -2.98
CA GLY A 138 -15.19 -5.84 -2.18
C GLY A 138 -14.39 -7.05 -2.67
N PHE A 139 -13.35 -6.85 -3.48
CA PHE A 139 -12.49 -7.93 -3.96
C PHE A 139 -11.34 -8.20 -2.99
N THR A 140 -10.84 -9.44 -2.96
CA THR A 140 -9.59 -9.78 -2.27
C THR A 140 -8.42 -9.77 -3.23
N LEU A 141 -7.22 -9.56 -2.70
CA LEU A 141 -5.96 -9.61 -3.44
C LEU A 141 -5.09 -10.75 -2.91
N THR A 142 -4.97 -11.84 -3.65
CA THR A 142 -4.15 -13.00 -3.28
C THR A 142 -2.83 -12.94 -4.03
N ASN A 143 -1.70 -13.10 -3.34
CA ASN A 143 -0.41 -13.07 -4.01
C ASN A 143 -0.22 -14.32 -4.88
N LYS A 144 0.23 -14.16 -6.13
CA LYS A 144 0.36 -15.27 -7.07
C LYS A 144 1.43 -16.28 -6.66
N LYS A 145 2.60 -15.82 -6.21
CA LYS A 145 3.68 -16.69 -5.71
C LYS A 145 3.29 -17.39 -4.39
N TYR A 146 2.60 -16.68 -3.51
CA TYR A 146 2.15 -17.18 -2.23
C TYR A 146 0.62 -17.31 -2.20
N SER A 147 0.07 -18.23 -2.99
CA SER A 147 -1.38 -18.35 -3.29
C SER A 147 -2.33 -18.53 -2.09
N ARG A 148 -1.80 -18.79 -0.89
CA ARG A 148 -2.58 -18.87 0.36
C ARG A 148 -2.63 -17.54 1.12
N GLN A 149 -1.81 -16.58 0.71
CA GLN A 149 -1.62 -15.31 1.37
C GLN A 149 -2.35 -14.21 0.60
N LYS A 150 -3.27 -13.52 1.28
CA LYS A 150 -3.96 -12.36 0.74
C LYS A 150 -3.53 -11.08 1.43
N LEU A 151 -3.56 -9.99 0.70
CA LEU A 151 -3.29 -8.64 1.19
C LEU A 151 -4.33 -8.26 2.24
N MET A 152 -3.91 -7.52 3.27
CA MET A 152 -4.79 -6.88 4.23
C MET A 152 -4.19 -5.55 4.73
N MET A 153 -5.07 -4.60 5.06
CA MET A 153 -4.71 -3.42 5.84
C MET A 153 -4.87 -3.76 7.34
N PRO A 154 -3.81 -3.72 8.16
CA PRO A 154 -3.93 -4.11 9.57
C PRO A 154 -4.57 -3.02 10.45
N THR A 155 -5.44 -3.41 11.38
CA THR A 155 -6.00 -2.49 12.40
C THR A 155 -4.94 -1.82 13.28
N VAL A 156 -3.93 -2.61 13.67
CA VAL A 156 -2.86 -2.23 14.58
C VAL A 156 -1.55 -2.67 13.96
N SER A 157 -0.85 -1.75 13.34
CA SER A 157 0.52 -1.94 12.89
C SER A 157 1.32 -0.75 13.38
N VAL A 158 2.40 -1.01 14.11
CA VAL A 158 3.29 0.03 14.68
C VAL A 158 3.78 0.99 13.60
N LEU A 159 3.82 0.54 12.34
CA LEU A 159 4.26 1.33 11.20
C LEU A 159 3.19 1.52 10.12
N GLY A 160 1.96 1.01 10.31
CA GLY A 160 0.91 1.05 9.28
C GLY A 160 1.26 0.29 7.98
N GLN A 161 2.27 -0.58 7.99
CA GLN A 161 2.67 -1.31 6.79
C GLN A 161 1.59 -2.35 6.43
N LEU A 162 1.32 -2.55 5.15
CA LEU A 162 0.41 -3.60 4.66
C LEU A 162 1.05 -4.97 4.86
N HIS A 163 0.21 -5.92 5.26
CA HIS A 163 0.64 -7.28 5.52
C HIS A 163 -0.14 -8.25 4.62
N THR A 164 0.34 -9.47 4.53
CA THR A 164 -0.45 -10.60 4.05
C THR A 164 -0.91 -11.49 5.19
N THR A 165 -1.99 -12.22 4.94
CA THR A 165 -2.59 -13.14 5.90
C THR A 165 -3.14 -14.39 5.22
N VAL A 166 -3.22 -15.47 5.99
CA VAL A 166 -3.93 -16.71 5.63
C VAL A 166 -5.27 -16.83 6.34
N MET A 167 -5.63 -15.85 7.18
CA MET A 167 -6.89 -15.86 7.94
C MET A 167 -8.09 -15.75 7.00
N PRO A 168 -9.21 -16.43 7.28
CA PRO A 168 -10.43 -16.31 6.47
C PRO A 168 -11.06 -14.92 6.60
N SER A 169 -11.69 -14.41 5.53
CA SER A 169 -12.18 -13.02 5.45
C SER A 169 -13.21 -12.66 6.53
N PHE A 170 -14.00 -13.62 7.01
CA PHE A 170 -15.00 -13.38 8.04
C PHE A 170 -14.40 -12.98 9.40
N LEU A 171 -13.11 -13.25 9.63
CA LEU A 171 -12.39 -12.81 10.85
C LEU A 171 -11.72 -11.44 10.69
N LEU A 172 -11.71 -10.89 9.48
CA LEU A 172 -10.92 -9.69 9.15
C LEU A 172 -11.76 -8.42 9.10
N SER A 173 -13.08 -8.49 9.32
CA SER A 173 -13.97 -7.32 9.35
C SER A 173 -13.77 -6.37 8.15
N GLY A 174 -13.56 -6.92 6.95
CA GLY A 174 -13.39 -6.14 5.71
C GLY A 174 -11.99 -5.57 5.46
N GLN A 175 -10.99 -5.87 6.30
CA GLN A 175 -9.60 -5.42 6.14
C GLN A 175 -8.89 -6.01 4.92
N ASP A 176 -9.38 -7.12 4.39
CA ASP A 176 -8.89 -7.80 3.19
C ASP A 176 -9.80 -7.58 1.96
N LYS A 177 -10.86 -6.78 2.11
CA LYS A 177 -11.83 -6.48 1.06
C LYS A 177 -11.56 -5.10 0.50
N PHE A 178 -10.92 -5.05 -0.66
CA PHE A 178 -10.44 -3.84 -1.28
C PHE A 178 -11.47 -3.21 -2.21
N ASN A 179 -11.37 -1.90 -2.34
CA ASN A 179 -12.08 -1.13 -3.35
C ASN A 179 -11.05 -0.37 -4.19
N LEU A 180 -11.23 -0.39 -5.51
CA LEU A 180 -10.41 0.32 -6.45
C LEU A 180 -11.21 1.49 -7.02
N ILE A 181 -10.68 2.70 -6.89
CA ILE A 181 -11.38 3.93 -7.24
C ILE A 181 -10.47 4.72 -8.18
N ARG A 182 -10.90 4.93 -9.41
CA ARG A 182 -10.15 5.68 -10.42
C ARG A 182 -10.24 7.17 -10.12
N LEU A 183 -9.08 7.82 -10.07
CA LEU A 183 -8.95 9.26 -9.92
C LEU A 183 -9.19 9.96 -11.26
N MET A 184 -9.68 11.19 -11.19
CA MET A 184 -9.74 12.09 -12.35
C MET A 184 -8.34 12.48 -12.82
N GLY A 185 -8.21 12.96 -14.06
CA GLY A 185 -6.92 13.32 -14.63
C GLY A 185 -5.98 12.12 -14.85
N THR A 186 -4.76 12.42 -15.29
CA THR A 186 -3.73 11.40 -15.56
C THR A 186 -2.36 11.98 -15.23
N VAL A 187 -1.45 11.13 -14.73
CA VAL A 187 -0.04 11.48 -14.56
C VAL A 187 0.73 10.76 -15.64
N GLU A 188 1.47 11.50 -16.48
CA GLU A 188 2.21 10.93 -17.63
C GLU A 188 1.33 10.08 -18.57
N GLY A 189 0.07 10.50 -18.77
CA GLY A 189 -0.90 9.77 -19.59
C GLY A 189 -1.44 8.48 -18.95
N LYS A 190 -1.05 8.15 -17.72
CA LYS A 190 -1.50 6.97 -16.98
C LYS A 190 -2.60 7.34 -15.98
N ALA A 191 -3.62 6.48 -15.91
CA ALA A 191 -4.63 6.55 -14.88
C ALA A 191 -4.02 6.15 -13.52
N ASN A 192 -4.44 6.82 -12.46
CA ASN A 192 -4.09 6.45 -11.09
C ASN A 192 -5.38 6.20 -10.29
N TYR A 193 -5.21 5.54 -9.16
CA TYR A 193 -6.30 4.98 -8.38
C TYR A 193 -6.06 5.19 -6.90
N PHE A 194 -7.14 5.26 -6.13
CA PHE A 194 -7.10 4.92 -4.73
C PHE A 194 -7.42 3.43 -4.55
N LEU A 195 -6.65 2.79 -3.68
CA LEU A 195 -6.88 1.43 -3.24
C LEU A 195 -7.24 1.46 -1.75
N THR A 196 -8.53 1.40 -1.44
CA THR A 196 -9.05 1.43 -0.06
C THR A 196 -9.48 0.03 0.38
N THR A 197 -9.88 -0.12 1.65
CA THR A 197 -10.58 -1.34 2.11
C THR A 197 -11.98 -1.01 2.62
N GLN A 198 -12.85 -2.02 2.70
CA GLN A 198 -14.16 -1.88 3.34
C GLN A 198 -14.05 -1.61 4.84
N GLY A 199 -13.00 -2.17 5.48
CA GLY A 199 -12.71 -1.92 6.89
C GLY A 199 -12.21 -0.50 7.18
N TYR A 200 -11.51 0.12 6.23
CA TYR A 200 -10.92 1.46 6.36
C TYR A 200 -11.17 2.30 5.09
N PRO A 201 -12.40 2.81 4.88
CA PRO A 201 -12.75 3.58 3.68
C PRO A 201 -12.09 4.97 3.62
N ASP A 202 -11.58 5.45 4.76
CA ASP A 202 -10.87 6.72 4.96
C ASP A 202 -9.34 6.58 4.82
N LYS A 203 -8.85 5.39 4.48
CA LYS A 203 -7.42 5.12 4.22
C LYS A 203 -7.20 4.54 2.84
N VAL A 204 -5.99 4.75 2.32
CA VAL A 204 -5.52 4.19 1.05
C VAL A 204 -4.23 3.41 1.25
N ALA A 205 -4.02 2.40 0.41
CA ALA A 205 -2.76 1.71 0.27
C ALA A 205 -1.86 2.49 -0.70
N THR A 206 -0.63 2.78 -0.31
CA THR A 206 0.39 3.44 -1.16
C THR A 206 1.79 2.95 -0.78
N ILE A 207 2.79 3.14 -1.64
CA ILE A 207 4.19 2.87 -1.31
C ILE A 207 4.87 4.14 -0.79
N ARG A 208 5.67 3.98 0.27
CA ARG A 208 6.50 5.05 0.84
C ARG A 208 7.88 4.53 1.20
N ALA A 209 8.83 5.44 1.32
CA ALA A 209 10.16 5.12 1.84
C ALA A 209 10.05 4.56 3.26
N THR A 210 10.80 3.50 3.56
CA THR A 210 10.87 2.95 4.90
C THR A 210 11.76 3.84 5.76
N ALA A 211 11.47 3.97 7.06
CA ALA A 211 12.24 4.80 7.98
C ALA A 211 13.61 4.17 8.37
N GLY A 212 14.27 3.48 7.44
CA GLY A 212 15.58 2.84 7.64
C GLY A 212 15.55 1.50 8.39
N THR A 213 14.37 0.95 8.68
CA THR A 213 14.20 -0.25 9.52
C THR A 213 13.85 -1.52 8.74
N ALA A 214 13.78 -1.46 7.41
CA ALA A 214 13.26 -2.54 6.59
C ALA A 214 14.31 -3.11 5.61
N PHE A 215 14.14 -4.39 5.26
CA PHE A 215 14.91 -5.08 4.21
C PHE A 215 14.76 -4.48 2.80
N SER A 216 13.83 -3.53 2.63
CA SER A 216 13.63 -2.75 1.41
C SER A 216 13.60 -1.26 1.73
N LEU A 217 14.07 -0.45 0.79
CA LEU A 217 13.97 1.02 0.84
C LEU A 217 12.52 1.49 0.82
N PHE A 218 11.58 0.67 0.33
CA PHE A 218 10.18 1.03 0.17
C PHE A 218 9.25 -0.02 0.81
N GLY A 219 8.20 0.46 1.48
CA GLY A 219 7.13 -0.33 2.09
C GLY A 219 5.78 0.07 1.52
N ALA A 220 4.83 -0.87 1.44
CA ALA A 220 3.43 -0.52 1.19
C ALA A 220 2.76 -0.20 2.53
N TYR A 221 2.11 0.95 2.64
CA TYR A 221 1.52 1.47 3.87
C TYR A 221 0.06 1.84 3.69
N GLU A 222 -0.72 1.70 4.77
CA GLU A 222 -2.00 2.36 4.88
C GLU A 222 -1.78 3.81 5.29
N VAL A 223 -2.37 4.73 4.54
CA VAL A 223 -2.24 6.17 4.77
C VAL A 223 -3.64 6.76 4.81
N ALA A 224 -3.93 7.53 5.86
CA ALA A 224 -5.20 8.21 5.98
C ALA A 224 -5.34 9.30 4.91
N LEU A 225 -6.57 9.48 4.41
CA LEU A 225 -6.94 10.53 3.48
C LEU A 225 -6.98 11.88 4.21
N TRP A 226 -5.84 12.40 4.65
CA TRP A 226 -5.72 13.68 5.34
C TRP A 226 -4.94 14.67 4.49
N LYS A 227 -5.08 15.96 4.81
CA LYS A 227 -4.47 17.08 4.07
C LYS A 227 -2.93 17.16 4.14
N GLU A 228 -2.27 16.24 4.84
CA GLU A 228 -0.81 16.19 4.93
C GLU A 228 -0.16 15.60 3.67
N PHE A 229 -0.91 14.81 2.90
CA PHE A 229 -0.37 14.08 1.75
C PHE A 229 -0.97 14.61 0.46
N GLY A 230 -0.13 14.91 -0.53
CA GLY A 230 -0.62 15.25 -1.85
C GLY A 230 -1.30 14.05 -2.50
N ILE A 231 -2.19 14.31 -3.45
CA ILE A 231 -2.88 13.24 -4.19
C ILE A 231 -1.89 12.26 -4.85
N GLY A 232 -0.75 12.75 -5.33
CA GLY A 232 0.31 11.92 -5.92
C GLY A 232 0.97 10.96 -4.93
N ASP A 233 1.02 11.32 -3.64
CA ASP A 233 1.58 10.47 -2.58
C ASP A 233 0.59 9.36 -2.14
N LEU A 234 -0.70 9.60 -2.36
CA LEU A 234 -1.80 8.72 -1.96
C LEU A 234 -2.22 7.76 -3.07
N ALA A 235 -1.97 8.12 -4.33
CA ALA A 235 -2.43 7.39 -5.48
C ALA A 235 -1.51 6.21 -5.84
N VAL A 236 -2.11 5.15 -6.36
CA VAL A 236 -1.41 3.99 -6.94
C VAL A 236 -1.73 3.86 -8.42
N GLN A 237 -0.76 3.34 -9.17
CA GLN A 237 -0.96 2.77 -10.50
C GLN A 237 -1.36 1.31 -10.37
N VAL A 238 -2.32 0.90 -11.19
CA VAL A 238 -2.74 -0.49 -11.32
C VAL A 238 -2.73 -0.87 -12.78
N CYS A 239 -2.20 -2.04 -13.09
CA CYS A 239 -2.21 -2.58 -14.45
C CYS A 239 -2.60 -4.08 -14.45
N SER A 240 -3.25 -4.52 -15.52
CA SER A 240 -3.67 -5.91 -15.72
C SER A 240 -2.53 -6.74 -16.33
N LYS A 241 -2.36 -7.95 -15.79
CA LYS A 241 -1.56 -9.05 -16.34
C LYS A 241 -2.43 -10.13 -17.00
N GLY A 242 -3.74 -9.89 -17.13
CA GLY A 242 -4.72 -10.85 -17.65
C GLY A 242 -5.19 -11.87 -16.61
N ASP A 243 -6.29 -12.57 -16.91
CA ASP A 243 -6.86 -13.65 -16.09
C ASP A 243 -7.15 -13.23 -14.63
N GLY A 244 -7.60 -11.99 -14.43
CA GLY A 244 -7.86 -11.44 -13.09
C GLY A 244 -6.61 -11.14 -12.26
N ASN A 245 -5.42 -11.20 -12.85
CA ASN A 245 -4.16 -10.85 -12.21
C ASN A 245 -3.78 -9.39 -12.47
N ILE A 246 -3.30 -8.70 -11.45
CA ILE A 246 -2.89 -7.30 -11.52
C ILE A 246 -1.53 -7.07 -10.87
N MET A 247 -0.90 -5.95 -11.22
CA MET A 247 0.19 -5.36 -10.46
C MET A 247 -0.28 -4.01 -9.90
N ILE A 248 0.14 -3.70 -8.68
CA ILE A 248 -0.19 -2.46 -7.95
C ILE A 248 1.12 -1.79 -7.60
N GLY A 249 1.26 -0.50 -7.87
CA GLY A 249 2.48 0.23 -7.57
C GLY A 249 2.23 1.72 -7.35
N SER A 250 3.21 2.45 -6.82
CA SER A 250 3.14 3.91 -6.73
C SER A 250 4.04 4.54 -7.78
N PRO A 251 3.65 5.66 -8.39
CA PRO A 251 4.54 6.42 -9.26
C PRO A 251 5.71 7.00 -8.46
N GLY A 252 6.91 6.44 -8.63
CA GLY A 252 8.15 7.01 -8.13
C GLY A 252 8.71 8.09 -9.06
N SER A 253 9.72 8.83 -8.60
CA SER A 253 10.36 9.91 -9.37
C SER A 253 11.08 9.44 -10.64
N MET A 254 11.46 8.16 -10.71
CA MET A 254 12.16 7.58 -11.86
C MET A 254 11.41 6.39 -12.47
N ARG A 255 10.68 5.63 -11.66
CA ARG A 255 10.04 4.38 -12.05
C ARG A 255 8.95 4.03 -11.04
N THR A 256 7.94 3.30 -11.49
CA THR A 256 6.91 2.77 -10.60
C THR A 256 7.51 1.77 -9.62
N GLU A 257 7.29 1.95 -8.33
CA GLU A 257 7.56 0.92 -7.33
C GLU A 257 6.35 0.01 -7.20
N TRP A 258 6.54 -1.31 -7.34
CA TRP A 258 5.46 -2.30 -7.29
C TRP A 258 5.37 -2.98 -5.92
N PHE A 259 4.14 -3.27 -5.49
CA PHE A 259 3.80 -4.03 -4.30
C PHE A 259 4.34 -5.45 -4.44
N TYR A 260 5.22 -5.89 -3.55
CA TYR A 260 5.73 -7.25 -3.58
C TYR A 260 5.99 -7.82 -2.19
N ILE A 261 6.14 -9.15 -2.13
CA ILE A 261 6.42 -9.90 -0.89
C ILE A 261 7.79 -10.58 -0.99
N HIS A 262 8.63 -10.38 0.03
CA HIS A 262 9.88 -11.13 0.20
C HIS A 262 9.61 -12.59 0.63
N HIS A 263 10.55 -13.48 0.32
CA HIS A 263 10.50 -14.83 0.89
C HIS A 263 10.52 -14.81 2.42
N ALA A 264 9.65 -15.61 3.04
CA ALA A 264 9.49 -15.72 4.49
C ALA A 264 9.12 -14.40 5.20
N SER A 265 8.53 -13.43 4.49
CA SER A 265 7.94 -12.24 5.08
C SER A 265 6.43 -12.22 4.88
N TRP A 266 5.72 -11.62 5.83
CA TRP A 266 4.30 -11.27 5.71
C TRP A 266 4.11 -9.78 5.42
N LEU A 267 5.19 -8.99 5.34
CA LEU A 267 5.12 -7.57 5.05
C LEU A 267 5.13 -7.34 3.53
N VAL A 268 4.44 -6.29 3.10
CA VAL A 268 4.36 -5.89 1.69
C VAL A 268 5.29 -4.70 1.48
N TYR A 269 6.16 -4.82 0.48
CA TYR A 269 7.21 -3.86 0.19
C TYR A 269 7.03 -3.24 -1.19
N GLY A 270 7.76 -2.16 -1.45
CA GLY A 270 7.94 -1.62 -2.80
C GLY A 270 9.20 -2.18 -3.43
N THR A 271 9.13 -2.53 -4.71
CA THR A 271 10.30 -2.85 -5.55
C THR A 271 10.26 -2.06 -6.85
N PRO A 272 11.36 -1.41 -7.26
CA PRO A 272 11.38 -0.63 -8.49
C PRO A 272 11.77 -1.46 -9.72
N LEU A 273 11.80 -2.80 -9.61
CA LEU A 273 12.02 -3.69 -10.75
C LEU A 273 10.79 -3.67 -11.65
N SER A 274 10.98 -3.56 -12.97
CA SER A 274 9.89 -3.56 -13.94
C SER A 274 9.13 -4.89 -13.96
N ASP A 275 9.85 -6.01 -13.82
CA ASP A 275 9.28 -7.34 -13.65
C ASP A 275 9.86 -8.02 -12.40
N PRO A 276 9.23 -7.81 -11.22
CA PRO A 276 9.63 -8.44 -9.97
C PRO A 276 9.13 -9.91 -9.85
N GLY A 277 8.59 -10.48 -10.93
CA GLY A 277 8.04 -11.83 -10.97
C GLY A 277 6.74 -12.01 -10.17
N ASP A 278 6.34 -13.28 -9.98
CA ASP A 278 5.05 -13.63 -9.36
C ASP A 278 4.86 -13.10 -7.92
N SER A 279 5.93 -12.69 -7.23
CA SER A 279 5.84 -12.07 -5.90
C SER A 279 5.19 -10.69 -5.88
N ALA A 280 5.06 -10.01 -7.03
CA ALA A 280 4.35 -8.74 -7.14
C ALA A 280 3.04 -8.82 -7.93
N ILE A 281 2.65 -10.02 -8.33
CA ILE A 281 1.40 -10.25 -9.06
C ILE A 281 0.33 -10.65 -8.04
N TRP A 282 -0.84 -10.03 -8.15
CA TRP A 282 -1.96 -10.22 -7.25
C TRP A 282 -3.19 -10.68 -8.04
N SER A 283 -3.76 -11.82 -7.66
CA SER A 283 -5.01 -12.32 -8.23
C SER A 283 -6.19 -11.68 -7.50
N THR A 284 -7.16 -11.16 -8.27
CA THR A 284 -8.37 -10.53 -7.76
C THR A 284 -9.52 -11.54 -7.66
N ASP A 285 -10.27 -11.52 -6.55
CA ASP A 285 -11.47 -12.34 -6.37
C ASP A 285 -12.62 -11.51 -5.75
N PRO A 286 -13.72 -11.25 -6.48
CA PRO A 286 -13.93 -11.63 -7.88
C PRO A 286 -12.92 -10.96 -8.83
N PRO A 287 -12.67 -11.55 -10.01
CA PRO A 287 -11.72 -10.99 -10.97
C PRO A 287 -12.19 -9.63 -11.49
N ILE A 288 -11.30 -8.64 -11.53
CA ILE A 288 -11.57 -7.38 -12.22
C ILE A 288 -11.56 -7.64 -13.73
N HIS A 289 -12.62 -7.24 -14.43
CA HIS A 289 -12.75 -7.47 -15.86
C HIS A 289 -11.63 -6.81 -16.68
N ASP A 290 -11.17 -7.53 -17.71
CA ASP A 290 -10.19 -7.01 -18.65
C ASP A 290 -10.72 -5.76 -19.38
N GLY A 291 -9.82 -4.85 -19.74
CA GLY A 291 -10.14 -3.58 -20.37
C GLY A 291 -10.60 -2.47 -19.43
N VAL A 292 -10.94 -2.80 -18.17
CA VAL A 292 -11.28 -1.79 -17.15
C VAL A 292 -10.03 -1.09 -16.60
N ILE A 293 -8.91 -1.83 -16.53
CA ILE A 293 -7.60 -1.36 -16.09
C ILE A 293 -6.63 -1.52 -17.27
N PRO A 294 -5.68 -0.59 -17.50
CA PRO A 294 -4.68 -0.72 -18.56
C PRO A 294 -3.83 -1.97 -18.41
N VAL A 295 -3.35 -2.53 -19.52
CA VAL A 295 -2.41 -3.66 -19.51
C VAL A 295 -1.03 -3.20 -19.04
N CYS A 296 -0.31 -4.04 -18.29
CA CYS A 296 1.07 -3.75 -17.90
C CYS A 296 2.00 -3.72 -19.12
N LEU A 297 2.77 -2.64 -19.27
CA LEU A 297 3.79 -2.49 -20.32
C LEU A 297 5.14 -3.07 -19.88
#